data_AF-A0A941C8Q4-F1
#
_entry.id   AF-A0A941C8Q4-F1
#
_cell.length_a   1.000
_cell.length_b   1.000
_cell.length_c   1.000
_cell.angle_alpha   90.00
_cell.angle_beta   90.00
_cell.angle_gamma   90.00
#
_symmetry.space_group_name_H-M   'P 1'
#
loop_
_entity.id
_entity.type
_entity.pdbx_description
1 polymer ?
#
loop_
_entity_poly.entity_id
_entity_poly.type
_entity_poly.pdbx_seq_one_letter_code
_entity_poly.pdbx_strand_id
1 'polypeptide(L)'
;MKKQHIDYFFEVFEKSTIPELFSGIQEFNSDEILKNFDHKKSSLDQFYSVFFIPDYLQPILNDDRFITKKVSQFFKGYAIFLDGFSDVNAYLKHRFRSNAKGIRRRVNRLETCFDISCKMYYGKIQKDEYDHYMNSLEQMLIRRFEQRNDVSQSLLRWDHYKEMYFSLINEKRASLFVIMNGNNPIVVSLSHHFDNRLFSAISSYDIDYGKFSLGSVEIYKKLEWCIANDHKSYEMGMGDLSYKREWCNHIYNFEHQIIYPKASFVSRIKGNIEYLKVSLKEYIFKIAYVRYKSYKAKRKKSEPNQEIKYSVSKIEAVQFSEEYPVVDYNNEKYAFLRKMVFDFLYSAIENVSDVKVFQIPEEQKSFMIIGKSKMQKITLE
;
A
#
# COMPACT_ATOMS: atom_id res chain seq x y z
N MET A 1 -31.23 -20.93 -14.56
CA MET A 1 -29.89 -20.34 -14.84
C MET A 1 -29.40 -19.59 -13.62
N LYS A 2 -28.42 -20.16 -12.91
CA LYS A 2 -27.83 -19.58 -11.69
C LYS A 2 -26.72 -18.62 -12.10
N LYS A 3 -26.78 -17.38 -11.63
CA LYS A 3 -25.72 -16.39 -11.83
C LYS A 3 -24.57 -16.67 -10.85
N GLN A 4 -23.36 -16.77 -11.39
CA GLN A 4 -22.12 -16.84 -10.63
C GLN A 4 -21.39 -15.50 -10.74
N HIS A 5 -20.95 -15.00 -9.59
CA HIS A 5 -20.16 -13.79 -9.48
C HIS A 5 -18.72 -14.19 -9.22
N ILE A 6 -17.79 -13.67 -10.03
CA ILE A 6 -16.37 -13.95 -9.91
C ILE A 6 -15.64 -12.61 -9.84
N ASP A 7 -14.98 -12.35 -8.71
CA ASP A 7 -14.03 -11.24 -8.58
C ASP A 7 -12.68 -11.73 -9.09
N TYR A 8 -12.39 -11.47 -10.37
CA TYR A 8 -11.24 -12.06 -11.04
C TYR A 8 -9.92 -11.64 -10.41
N PHE A 9 -9.79 -10.35 -10.07
CA PHE A 9 -8.58 -9.83 -9.44
C PHE A 9 -8.30 -10.50 -8.10
N PHE A 10 -9.35 -10.68 -7.28
CA PHE A 10 -9.26 -11.37 -6.00
C PHE A 10 -8.87 -12.85 -6.16
N GLU A 11 -9.50 -13.57 -7.08
CA GLU A 11 -9.16 -14.98 -7.33
C GLU A 11 -7.68 -15.14 -7.74
N VAL A 12 -7.20 -14.26 -8.62
CA VAL A 12 -5.81 -14.31 -9.12
C VAL A 12 -4.81 -13.94 -8.04
N PHE A 13 -4.97 -12.80 -7.36
CA PHE A 13 -3.96 -12.33 -6.43
C PHE A 13 -4.12 -12.89 -5.02
N GLU A 14 -5.31 -12.81 -4.42
CA GLU A 14 -5.49 -13.21 -3.02
C GLU A 14 -5.59 -14.72 -2.86
N LYS A 15 -6.29 -15.41 -3.78
CA LYS A 15 -6.34 -16.87 -3.77
C LYS A 15 -5.23 -17.53 -4.55
N SER A 16 -4.44 -16.80 -5.34
CA SER A 16 -3.41 -17.40 -6.21
C SER A 16 -3.97 -18.46 -7.17
N THR A 17 -5.19 -18.28 -7.67
CA THR A 17 -5.89 -19.27 -8.52
C THR A 17 -6.48 -18.62 -9.77
N ILE A 18 -6.52 -19.37 -10.88
CA ILE A 18 -7.25 -18.98 -12.09
C ILE A 18 -8.64 -19.62 -12.02
N PRO A 19 -9.75 -18.86 -12.15
CA PRO A 19 -11.09 -19.45 -12.08
C PRO A 19 -11.27 -20.58 -13.09
N GLU A 20 -11.87 -21.70 -12.66
CA GLU A 20 -12.02 -22.94 -13.47
C GLU A 20 -12.69 -22.71 -14.83
N LEU A 21 -13.51 -21.67 -14.95
CA LEU A 21 -14.14 -21.21 -16.19
C LEU A 21 -13.11 -20.91 -17.31
N PHE A 22 -11.92 -20.44 -16.94
CA PHE A 22 -10.92 -19.97 -17.88
C PHE A 22 -9.81 -21.01 -18.06
N SER A 23 -9.42 -21.21 -19.30
CA SER A 23 -8.35 -22.15 -19.69
C SER A 23 -6.94 -21.63 -19.38
N GLY A 24 -6.83 -20.33 -19.13
CA GLY A 24 -5.58 -19.66 -18.82
C GLY A 24 -5.72 -18.14 -18.78
N ILE A 25 -4.58 -17.46 -18.66
CA ILE A 25 -4.46 -16.01 -18.69
C ILE A 25 -3.50 -15.62 -19.82
N GLN A 26 -3.95 -14.70 -20.67
CA GLN A 26 -3.13 -14.00 -21.64
C GLN A 26 -2.51 -12.77 -20.98
N GLU A 27 -1.18 -12.73 -20.94
CA GLU A 27 -0.45 -11.57 -20.47
C GLU A 27 -0.37 -10.49 -21.58
N PHE A 28 -0.42 -9.22 -21.19
CA PHE A 28 -0.27 -8.11 -22.14
C PHE A 28 1.17 -7.97 -22.62
N ASN A 29 1.32 -7.73 -23.92
CA ASN A 29 2.61 -7.66 -24.64
C ASN A 29 3.50 -8.91 -24.50
N SER A 30 2.91 -10.06 -24.17
CA SER A 30 3.61 -11.34 -24.14
C SER A 30 2.79 -12.37 -24.92
N ASP A 31 3.46 -13.23 -25.68
CA ASP A 31 2.84 -14.39 -26.31
C ASP A 31 2.68 -15.57 -25.31
N GLU A 32 3.18 -15.40 -24.07
CA GLU A 32 3.05 -16.40 -23.03
C GLU A 32 1.61 -16.48 -22.50
N ILE A 33 1.13 -17.72 -22.39
CA ILE A 33 -0.16 -18.05 -21.79
C ILE A 33 0.09 -18.80 -20.49
N LEU A 34 -0.37 -18.22 -19.38
CA LEU A 34 -0.43 -18.93 -18.10
C LEU A 34 -1.56 -19.95 -18.16
N LYS A 35 -1.23 -21.24 -18.22
CA LYS A 35 -2.23 -22.31 -18.32
C LYS A 35 -2.94 -22.52 -16.99
N ASN A 36 -4.25 -22.71 -17.04
CA ASN A 36 -5.04 -23.13 -15.90
C ASN A 36 -5.21 -24.66 -15.90
N PHE A 37 -4.53 -25.34 -14.99
CA PHE A 37 -4.63 -26.81 -14.88
C PHE A 37 -5.94 -27.27 -14.24
N ASP A 38 -6.63 -26.38 -13.51
CA ASP A 38 -7.93 -26.65 -12.90
C ASP A 38 -9.11 -26.30 -13.82
N HIS A 39 -8.85 -26.04 -15.11
CA HIS A 39 -9.87 -25.68 -16.07
C HIS A 39 -10.93 -26.78 -16.24
N LYS A 40 -12.21 -26.40 -16.16
CA LYS A 40 -13.35 -27.29 -16.38
C LYS A 40 -14.31 -26.71 -17.39
N LYS A 41 -14.85 -27.56 -18.28
CA LYS A 41 -15.91 -27.16 -19.20
C LYS A 41 -17.15 -26.72 -18.43
N SER A 42 -17.59 -25.50 -18.66
CA SER A 42 -18.78 -24.95 -18.01
C SER A 42 -20.07 -25.57 -18.55
N SER A 43 -21.07 -25.66 -17.67
CA SER A 43 -22.41 -26.12 -18.03
C SER A 43 -23.17 -25.03 -18.79
N LEU A 44 -23.98 -25.44 -19.78
CA LEU A 44 -24.82 -24.53 -20.56
C LEU A 44 -26.01 -23.96 -19.77
N ASP A 45 -26.15 -24.31 -18.49
CA ASP A 45 -27.13 -23.70 -17.56
C ASP A 45 -26.53 -22.62 -16.67
N GLN A 46 -25.26 -22.27 -16.89
CA GLN A 46 -24.52 -21.30 -16.08
C GLN A 46 -24.46 -19.93 -16.75
N PHE A 47 -24.40 -18.91 -15.90
CA PHE A 47 -24.32 -17.50 -16.28
C PHE A 47 -23.26 -16.85 -15.40
N TYR A 48 -22.29 -16.17 -15.99
CA TYR A 48 -21.17 -15.60 -15.24
C TYR A 48 -21.13 -14.08 -15.36
N SER A 49 -20.84 -13.47 -14.23
CA SER A 49 -20.57 -12.05 -14.09
C SER A 49 -19.19 -11.91 -13.48
N VAL A 50 -18.19 -11.79 -14.33
CA VAL A 50 -16.77 -11.74 -13.96
C VAL A 50 -16.31 -10.29 -14.00
N PHE A 51 -15.86 -9.76 -12.88
CA PHE A 51 -15.52 -8.34 -12.75
C PHE A 51 -14.10 -8.17 -12.21
N PHE A 52 -13.58 -6.93 -12.31
CA PHE A 52 -12.20 -6.58 -12.01
C PHE A 52 -11.17 -7.36 -12.83
N ILE A 53 -11.43 -7.56 -14.13
CA ILE A 53 -10.42 -8.12 -15.04
C ILE A 53 -9.47 -6.99 -15.45
N PRO A 54 -8.18 -7.00 -15.08
CA PRO A 54 -7.23 -5.96 -15.49
C PRO A 54 -6.85 -6.15 -16.97
N ASP A 55 -6.54 -5.06 -17.67
CA ASP A 55 -6.18 -5.11 -19.11
C ASP A 55 -4.95 -5.98 -19.42
N TYR A 56 -4.10 -6.22 -18.43
CA TYR A 56 -2.84 -6.92 -18.60
C TYR A 56 -2.82 -8.41 -18.21
N LEU A 57 -3.89 -8.93 -17.61
CA LEU A 57 -4.08 -10.35 -17.29
C LEU A 57 -5.45 -10.81 -17.79
N GLN A 58 -5.60 -10.89 -19.11
CA GLN A 58 -6.89 -11.20 -19.72
C GLN A 58 -7.19 -12.71 -19.63
N PRO A 59 -8.35 -13.12 -19.07
CA PRO A 59 -8.70 -14.53 -19.02
C PRO A 59 -9.04 -15.08 -20.40
N ILE A 60 -8.65 -16.33 -20.66
CA ILE A 60 -8.92 -17.03 -21.91
C ILE A 60 -10.09 -17.99 -21.72
N LEU A 61 -11.24 -17.62 -22.28
CA LEU A 61 -12.42 -18.49 -22.39
C LEU A 61 -12.33 -19.29 -23.70
N ASN A 62 -12.01 -20.59 -23.60
CA ASN A 62 -11.90 -21.48 -24.76
C ASN A 62 -13.19 -22.29 -24.95
N ASP A 63 -14.33 -21.60 -25.11
CA ASP A 63 -15.64 -22.22 -25.28
C ASP A 63 -16.55 -21.36 -26.19
N ASP A 64 -16.69 -21.79 -27.45
CA ASP A 64 -17.46 -21.12 -28.50
C ASP A 64 -18.98 -21.18 -28.29
N ARG A 65 -19.42 -22.00 -27.33
CA ARG A 65 -20.83 -22.13 -26.94
C ARG A 65 -21.31 -20.93 -26.13
N PHE A 66 -20.40 -20.07 -25.65
CA PHE A 66 -20.71 -18.87 -24.86
C PHE A 66 -20.52 -17.58 -25.66
N ILE A 67 -21.30 -16.56 -25.28
CA ILE A 67 -21.10 -15.17 -25.69
C ILE A 67 -20.54 -14.42 -24.49
N THR A 68 -19.53 -13.58 -24.75
CA THR A 68 -18.97 -12.65 -23.77
C THR A 68 -19.33 -11.21 -24.14
N LYS A 69 -20.02 -10.50 -23.25
CA LYS A 69 -20.21 -9.06 -23.34
C LYS A 69 -19.30 -8.35 -22.34
N LYS A 70 -18.68 -7.25 -22.76
CA LYS A 70 -17.65 -6.53 -22.00
C LYS A 70 -18.15 -5.14 -21.62
N VAL A 71 -17.94 -4.73 -20.38
CA VAL A 71 -18.20 -3.37 -19.88
C VAL A 71 -16.92 -2.86 -19.22
N SER A 72 -16.43 -1.70 -19.63
CA SER A 72 -15.31 -1.05 -18.94
C SER A 72 -15.79 -0.47 -17.60
N GLN A 73 -15.03 -0.73 -16.54
CA GLN A 73 -15.33 -0.24 -15.20
C GLN A 73 -14.67 1.11 -14.94
N PHE A 74 -15.34 1.94 -14.14
CA PHE A 74 -14.94 3.32 -13.88
C PHE A 74 -13.61 3.45 -13.11
N PHE A 75 -13.38 2.56 -12.13
CA PHE A 75 -12.18 2.62 -11.32
C PHE A 75 -10.96 2.11 -12.09
N LYS A 76 -9.81 2.74 -11.81
CA LYS A 76 -8.53 2.35 -12.37
C LYS A 76 -7.71 1.55 -11.38
N GLY A 77 -6.88 0.66 -11.92
CA GLY A 77 -5.80 0.01 -11.20
C GLY A 77 -4.44 0.62 -11.55
N TYR A 78 -3.43 0.30 -10.73
CA TYR A 78 -2.13 0.98 -10.74
C TYR A 78 -1.02 -0.04 -10.51
N ALA A 79 -0.18 -0.24 -11.52
CA ALA A 79 0.93 -1.18 -11.45
C ALA A 79 2.25 -0.53 -11.86
N ILE A 80 3.32 -1.08 -11.30
CA ILE A 80 4.68 -0.83 -11.71
C ILE A 80 5.17 -2.06 -12.46
N PHE A 81 5.34 -1.96 -13.77
CA PHE A 81 5.98 -3.01 -14.56
C PHE A 81 7.49 -2.83 -14.53
N LEU A 82 8.19 -3.95 -14.31
CA LEU A 82 9.62 -3.99 -14.00
C LEU A 82 10.48 -4.44 -15.18
N ASP A 83 9.86 -4.92 -16.26
CA ASP A 83 10.57 -5.34 -17.47
C ASP A 83 11.48 -4.24 -18.01
N GLY A 84 12.73 -4.60 -18.28
CA GLY A 84 13.74 -3.69 -18.81
C GLY A 84 14.44 -2.80 -17.78
N PHE A 85 14.16 -2.95 -16.47
CA PHE A 85 14.89 -2.23 -15.42
C PHE A 85 15.86 -3.15 -14.69
N SER A 86 17.16 -2.83 -14.76
CA SER A 86 18.22 -3.58 -14.07
C SER A 86 18.23 -3.37 -12.55
N ASP A 87 17.75 -2.22 -12.09
CA ASP A 87 17.74 -1.83 -10.68
C ASP A 87 16.71 -0.71 -10.43
N VAL A 88 16.46 -0.44 -9.15
CA VAL A 88 15.52 0.61 -8.71
C VAL A 88 15.94 2.01 -9.18
N ASN A 89 17.23 2.29 -9.36
CA ASN A 89 17.71 3.59 -9.84
C ASN A 89 17.39 3.80 -11.32
N ALA A 90 17.50 2.76 -12.15
CA ALA A 90 17.07 2.78 -13.54
C ALA A 90 15.58 3.11 -13.62
N TYR A 91 14.77 2.44 -12.81
CA TYR A 91 13.33 2.72 -12.69
C TYR A 91 13.05 4.17 -12.28
N LEU A 92 13.68 4.65 -11.20
CA LEU A 92 13.47 6.01 -10.72
C LEU A 92 13.86 7.07 -11.75
N LYS A 93 14.98 6.88 -12.46
CA LYS A 93 15.42 7.81 -13.51
C LYS A 93 14.39 7.88 -14.64
N HIS A 94 13.87 6.74 -15.07
CA HIS A 94 12.83 6.68 -16.09
C HIS A 94 11.53 7.36 -15.63
N ARG A 95 11.03 6.99 -14.45
CA ARG A 95 9.72 7.44 -13.95
C ARG A 95 9.72 8.88 -13.46
N PHE A 96 10.71 9.26 -12.65
CA PHE A 96 10.76 10.53 -11.94
C PHE A 96 11.71 11.56 -12.57
N ARG A 97 12.56 11.17 -13.53
CA ARG A 97 13.51 12.06 -14.21
C ARG A 97 14.36 12.85 -13.20
N SER A 98 14.34 14.19 -13.25
CA SER A 98 15.04 15.06 -12.31
C SER A 98 14.62 14.86 -10.85
N ASN A 99 13.37 14.46 -10.60
CA ASN A 99 12.84 14.23 -9.25
C ASN A 99 13.36 12.94 -8.60
N ALA A 100 14.01 12.05 -9.36
CA ALA A 100 14.62 10.82 -8.82
C ALA A 100 15.64 11.10 -7.71
N LYS A 101 16.30 12.27 -7.73
CA LYS A 101 17.21 12.71 -6.66
C LYS A 101 16.46 12.93 -5.33
N GLY A 102 15.24 13.45 -5.38
CA GLY A 102 14.42 13.70 -4.20
C GLY A 102 14.00 12.41 -3.48
N ILE A 103 13.64 11.38 -4.23
CA ILE A 103 13.29 10.06 -3.68
C ILE A 103 14.50 9.44 -2.96
N ARG A 104 15.65 9.38 -3.64
CA ARG A 104 16.91 8.87 -3.04
C ARG A 104 17.30 9.63 -1.78
N ARG A 105 17.16 10.95 -1.79
CA ARG A 105 17.44 11.77 -0.61
C ARG A 105 16.56 11.37 0.59
N ARG A 106 15.30 11.00 0.39
CA ARG A 106 14.41 10.57 1.49
C ARG A 106 14.88 9.26 2.10
N VAL A 107 15.24 8.28 1.28
CA VAL A 107 15.80 6.99 1.72
C VAL A 107 17.09 7.21 2.49
N ASN A 108 18.07 7.90 1.89
CA ASN A 108 19.35 8.17 2.53
C ASN A 108 19.19 8.97 3.82
N ARG A 109 18.23 9.91 3.88
CA ARG A 109 17.98 10.70 5.10
C ARG A 109 17.48 9.80 6.23
N LEU A 110 16.57 8.87 5.96
CA LEU A 110 16.10 7.91 6.96
C LEU A 110 17.27 7.05 7.47
N GLU A 111 18.06 6.48 6.57
CA GLU A 111 19.21 5.62 6.90
C GLU A 111 20.36 6.36 7.59
N THR A 112 20.49 7.68 7.37
CA THR A 112 21.47 8.50 8.09
C THR A 112 21.01 8.77 9.53
N CYS A 113 19.72 9.04 9.71
CA CYS A 113 19.19 9.47 11.01
C CYS A 113 18.85 8.32 11.96
N PHE A 114 18.70 7.10 11.46
CA PHE A 114 18.24 5.95 12.23
C PHE A 114 18.98 4.67 11.84
N ASP A 115 18.97 3.68 12.70
CA ASP A 115 19.55 2.36 12.42
C ASP A 115 18.56 1.52 11.62
N ILE A 116 18.54 1.71 10.30
CA ILE A 116 17.53 1.12 9.43
C ILE A 116 17.96 -0.25 8.90
N SER A 117 17.10 -1.24 9.11
CA SER A 117 17.18 -2.52 8.39
C SER A 117 15.85 -2.86 7.72
N CYS A 118 15.91 -3.64 6.64
CA CYS A 118 14.73 -4.07 5.89
C CYS A 118 14.75 -5.59 5.74
N LYS A 119 13.59 -6.23 5.85
CA LYS A 119 13.47 -7.69 5.66
C LYS A 119 12.16 -8.04 4.96
N MET A 120 12.28 -8.91 3.96
CA MET A 120 11.14 -9.54 3.28
C MET A 120 11.04 -10.99 3.76
N TYR A 121 9.90 -11.33 4.36
CA TYR A 121 9.55 -12.70 4.72
C TYR A 121 8.72 -13.32 3.61
N TYR A 122 9.30 -14.30 2.91
CA TYR A 122 8.69 -15.02 1.80
C TYR A 122 9.07 -16.50 1.88
N GLY A 123 8.23 -17.31 2.54
CA GLY A 123 8.41 -18.75 2.72
C GLY A 123 8.93 -19.23 4.08
N LYS A 124 9.44 -18.33 4.93
CA LYS A 124 9.90 -18.71 6.28
C LYS A 124 9.79 -17.54 7.26
N ILE A 125 8.81 -17.61 8.16
CA ILE A 125 8.67 -16.72 9.31
C ILE A 125 8.24 -17.52 10.54
N GLN A 126 8.86 -17.24 11.69
CA GLN A 126 8.45 -17.86 12.94
C GLN A 126 7.18 -17.21 13.49
N LYS A 127 6.38 -17.96 14.23
CA LYS A 127 5.08 -17.49 14.71
C LYS A 127 5.21 -16.27 15.63
N ASP A 128 6.15 -16.27 16.57
CA ASP A 128 6.37 -15.15 17.49
C ASP A 128 6.78 -13.86 16.76
N GLU A 129 7.67 -13.98 15.77
CA GLU A 129 8.14 -12.88 14.94
C GLU A 129 7.00 -12.33 14.05
N TYR A 130 6.19 -13.22 13.48
CA TYR A 130 4.98 -12.86 12.74
C TYR A 130 3.97 -12.12 13.62
N ASP A 131 3.66 -12.66 14.80
CA ASP A 131 2.67 -12.07 15.71
C ASP A 131 3.13 -10.70 16.20
N HIS A 132 4.43 -10.53 16.47
CA HIS A 132 5.02 -9.23 16.79
C HIS A 132 4.77 -8.21 15.66
N TYR A 133 5.11 -8.53 14.41
CA TYR A 133 4.91 -7.60 13.29
C TYR A 133 3.46 -7.33 12.97
N MET A 134 2.58 -8.33 13.07
CA MET A 134 1.14 -8.13 12.89
C MET A 134 0.58 -7.20 13.96
N ASN A 135 0.95 -7.40 15.23
CA ASN A 135 0.54 -6.49 16.30
C ASN A 135 1.05 -5.06 16.03
N SER A 136 2.29 -4.89 15.57
CA SER A 136 2.81 -3.57 15.18
C SER A 136 2.04 -2.94 14.01
N LEU A 137 1.71 -3.71 12.98
CA LEU A 137 0.92 -3.26 11.83
C LEU A 137 -0.47 -2.77 12.27
N GLU A 138 -1.13 -3.52 13.16
CA GLU A 138 -2.43 -3.16 13.72
C GLU A 138 -2.38 -1.81 14.43
N GLN A 139 -1.41 -1.61 15.33
CA GLN A 139 -1.23 -0.35 16.05
C GLN A 139 -0.93 0.82 15.12
N MET A 140 -0.10 0.62 14.09
CA MET A 140 0.15 1.63 13.07
C MET A 140 -1.11 1.98 12.27
N LEU A 141 -1.95 0.99 11.93
CA LEU A 141 -3.22 1.22 11.25
C LEU A 141 -4.17 2.04 12.14
N ILE A 142 -4.36 1.64 13.40
CA ILE A 142 -5.22 2.34 14.36
C ILE A 142 -4.81 3.82 14.46
N ARG A 143 -3.54 4.09 14.84
CA ARG A 143 -3.02 5.46 14.98
C ARG A 143 -3.19 6.29 13.71
N ARG A 144 -2.94 5.68 12.53
CA ARG A 144 -3.03 6.38 11.24
C ARG A 144 -4.46 6.76 10.88
N PHE A 145 -5.42 5.91 11.16
CA PHE A 145 -6.83 6.15 10.83
C PHE A 145 -7.50 7.08 11.85
N GLU A 146 -7.11 7.01 13.13
CA GLU A 146 -7.45 8.01 14.14
C GLU A 146 -6.96 9.40 13.75
N GLN A 147 -5.69 9.53 13.33
CA GLN A 147 -5.13 10.81 12.83
C GLN A 147 -5.91 11.35 11.61
N ARG A 148 -6.57 10.49 10.85
CA ARG A 148 -7.35 10.88 9.66
C ARG A 148 -8.82 11.11 9.94
N ASN A 149 -9.29 10.84 11.17
CA ASN A 149 -10.70 10.74 11.53
C ASN A 149 -11.48 9.87 10.51
N ASP A 150 -10.95 8.66 10.27
CA ASP A 150 -11.41 7.74 9.22
C ASP A 150 -11.41 6.30 9.75
N VAL A 151 -12.09 5.37 9.08
CA VAL A 151 -12.19 3.96 9.49
C VAL A 151 -11.40 3.07 8.55
N SER A 152 -10.53 2.23 9.10
CA SER A 152 -9.82 1.22 8.32
C SER A 152 -10.73 0.04 8.00
N GLN A 153 -10.96 -0.21 6.71
CA GLN A 153 -11.70 -1.39 6.26
C GLN A 153 -10.97 -2.70 6.61
N SER A 154 -9.64 -2.66 6.65
CA SER A 154 -8.82 -3.83 7.02
C SER A 154 -9.01 -4.22 8.49
N LEU A 155 -9.18 -3.24 9.38
CA LEU A 155 -9.38 -3.49 10.81
C LEU A 155 -10.71 -4.20 11.10
N LEU A 156 -11.72 -4.05 10.24
CA LEU A 156 -13.00 -4.77 10.38
C LEU A 156 -12.88 -6.29 10.22
N ARG A 157 -11.80 -6.77 9.61
CA ARG A 157 -11.53 -8.19 9.35
C ARG A 157 -10.12 -8.59 9.82
N TRP A 158 -9.59 -7.89 10.83
CA TRP A 158 -8.19 -8.02 11.20
C TRP A 158 -7.81 -9.44 11.64
N ASP A 159 -8.61 -10.07 12.49
CA ASP A 159 -8.37 -11.45 12.96
C ASP A 159 -8.28 -12.43 11.80
N HIS A 160 -9.17 -12.30 10.81
CA HIS A 160 -9.13 -13.11 9.61
C HIS A 160 -7.81 -12.94 8.83
N TYR A 161 -7.33 -11.70 8.65
CA TYR A 161 -6.04 -11.48 7.99
C TYR A 161 -4.87 -12.03 8.82
N LYS A 162 -4.90 -11.86 10.15
CA LYS A 162 -3.87 -12.36 11.06
C LYS A 162 -3.78 -13.88 11.04
N GLU A 163 -4.88 -14.59 10.93
CA GLU A 163 -4.87 -16.05 10.77
C GLU A 163 -4.39 -16.48 9.38
N MET A 164 -4.92 -15.84 8.32
CA MET A 164 -4.65 -16.23 6.94
C MET A 164 -3.18 -16.03 6.52
N TYR A 165 -2.59 -14.86 6.82
CA TYR A 165 -1.30 -14.48 6.24
C TYR A 165 -0.14 -15.35 6.75
N PHE A 166 -0.20 -15.89 7.96
CA PHE A 166 0.87 -16.77 8.46
C PHE A 166 1.08 -18.00 7.57
N SER A 167 -0.03 -18.66 7.17
CA SER A 167 0.03 -19.82 6.26
C SER A 167 0.51 -19.39 4.89
N LEU A 168 -0.11 -18.35 4.31
CA LEU A 168 0.21 -17.89 2.97
C LEU A 168 1.68 -17.43 2.82
N ILE A 169 2.26 -16.81 3.84
CA ILE A 169 3.67 -16.41 3.82
C ILE A 169 4.57 -17.63 3.75
N ASN A 170 4.33 -18.63 4.60
CA ASN A 170 5.14 -19.86 4.62
C ASN A 170 4.92 -20.73 3.36
N GLU A 171 3.75 -20.64 2.72
CA GLU A 171 3.44 -21.26 1.41
C GLU A 171 4.00 -20.47 0.21
N LYS A 172 4.67 -19.34 0.42
CA LYS A 172 5.15 -18.45 -0.65
C LYS A 172 4.04 -17.91 -1.57
N ARG A 173 2.83 -17.76 -1.04
CA ARG A 173 1.68 -17.11 -1.69
C ARG A 173 1.43 -15.69 -1.21
N ALA A 174 2.00 -15.34 -0.06
CA ALA A 174 2.06 -13.99 0.47
C ALA A 174 3.47 -13.67 0.96
N SER A 175 3.71 -12.41 1.27
CA SER A 175 4.91 -11.94 1.96
C SER A 175 4.57 -10.89 3.00
N LEU A 176 5.46 -10.78 3.98
CA LEU A 176 5.46 -9.72 4.98
C LEU A 176 6.77 -8.95 4.84
N PHE A 177 6.69 -7.65 4.61
CA PHE A 177 7.85 -6.76 4.49
C PHE A 177 7.91 -5.83 5.69
N VAL A 178 9.09 -5.68 6.29
CA VAL A 178 9.31 -4.82 7.45
C VAL A 178 10.48 -3.88 7.20
N ILE A 179 10.31 -2.62 7.60
CA ILE A 179 11.41 -1.70 7.85
C ILE A 179 11.53 -1.52 9.36
N MET A 180 12.72 -1.75 9.90
CA MET A 180 13.03 -1.63 11.32
C MET A 180 13.88 -0.39 11.59
N ASN A 181 13.72 0.22 12.77
CA ASN A 181 14.72 1.08 13.40
C ASN A 181 15.26 0.35 14.64
N GLY A 182 16.48 -0.18 14.55
CA GLY A 182 17.00 -1.16 15.51
C GLY A 182 16.07 -2.37 15.60
N ASN A 183 15.49 -2.61 16.78
CA ASN A 183 14.54 -3.70 17.02
C ASN A 183 13.07 -3.28 16.91
N ASN A 184 12.77 -2.04 16.51
CA ASN A 184 11.41 -1.52 16.44
C ASN A 184 10.90 -1.51 14.99
N PRO A 185 9.79 -2.19 14.65
CA PRO A 185 9.16 -2.06 13.36
C PRO A 185 8.63 -0.63 13.16
N ILE A 186 8.98 0.00 12.04
CA ILE A 186 8.50 1.35 11.67
C ILE A 186 7.65 1.34 10.41
N VAL A 187 7.74 0.27 9.60
CA VAL A 187 6.82 -0.04 8.49
C VAL A 187 6.58 -1.53 8.51
N VAL A 188 5.33 -1.94 8.38
CA VAL A 188 4.96 -3.34 8.13
C VAL A 188 3.98 -3.37 6.97
N SER A 189 4.20 -4.26 6.00
CA SER A 189 3.29 -4.45 4.88
C SER A 189 3.10 -5.93 4.56
N LEU A 190 1.90 -6.25 4.11
CA LEU A 190 1.47 -7.55 3.64
C LEU A 190 1.23 -7.48 2.14
N SER A 191 1.63 -8.52 1.42
CA SER A 191 1.48 -8.58 -0.03
C SER A 191 1.15 -10.00 -0.48
N HIS A 192 0.40 -10.13 -1.56
CA HIS A 192 0.15 -11.41 -2.22
C HIS A 192 1.09 -11.60 -3.41
N HIS A 193 1.28 -12.85 -3.80
CA HIS A 193 2.12 -13.24 -4.93
C HIS A 193 1.32 -14.06 -5.93
N PHE A 194 1.44 -13.71 -7.21
CA PHE A 194 0.90 -14.48 -8.32
C PHE A 194 1.82 -14.35 -9.53
N ASP A 195 2.31 -15.47 -10.06
CA ASP A 195 3.18 -15.52 -11.26
C ASP A 195 4.24 -14.40 -11.30
N ASN A 196 5.13 -14.39 -10.30
CA ASN A 196 6.19 -13.38 -10.15
C ASN A 196 5.68 -11.92 -10.11
N ARG A 197 4.45 -11.67 -9.66
CA ARG A 197 3.90 -10.33 -9.43
C ARG A 197 3.59 -10.15 -7.96
N LEU A 198 4.00 -9.02 -7.41
CA LEU A 198 3.73 -8.64 -6.03
C LEU A 198 2.49 -7.74 -5.98
N PHE A 199 1.47 -8.10 -5.23
CA PHE A 199 0.29 -7.26 -4.98
C PHE A 199 0.30 -6.70 -3.57
N SER A 200 0.37 -5.36 -3.44
CA SER A 200 0.31 -4.67 -2.14
C SER A 200 -1.10 -4.72 -1.55
N ALA A 201 -1.30 -5.49 -0.48
CA ALA A 201 -2.61 -5.67 0.13
C ALA A 201 -2.86 -4.70 1.29
N ILE A 202 -2.03 -4.77 2.34
CA ILE A 202 -2.18 -3.96 3.56
C ILE A 202 -0.82 -3.40 3.93
N SER A 203 -0.74 -2.11 4.23
CA SER A 203 0.50 -1.48 4.69
C SER A 203 0.19 -0.33 5.63
N SER A 204 1.03 -0.17 6.65
CA SER A 204 1.05 1.01 7.49
C SER A 204 2.45 1.27 8.04
N TYR A 205 2.62 2.43 8.66
CA TYR A 205 3.89 2.91 9.16
C TYR A 205 3.70 3.75 10.43
N ASP A 206 4.77 3.90 11.21
CA ASP A 206 4.78 4.78 12.38
C ASP A 206 4.72 6.25 11.94
N ILE A 207 3.61 6.90 12.27
CA ILE A 207 3.31 8.28 11.84
C ILE A 207 4.25 9.33 12.45
N ASP A 208 5.00 8.98 13.51
CA ASP A 208 5.99 9.88 14.10
C ASP A 208 7.16 10.18 13.15
N TYR A 209 7.41 9.28 12.18
CA TYR A 209 8.41 9.47 11.12
C TYR A 209 7.88 10.28 9.92
N GLY A 210 6.79 11.03 10.09
CA GLY A 210 6.06 11.69 9.00
C GLY A 210 6.93 12.48 8.02
N LYS A 211 7.96 13.22 8.49
CA LYS A 211 8.88 13.97 7.62
C LYS A 211 9.76 13.10 6.73
N PHE A 212 10.02 11.85 7.12
CA PHE A 212 10.86 10.91 6.36
C PHE A 212 10.10 10.22 5.22
N SER A 213 8.77 10.44 5.11
CA SER A 213 7.95 9.89 4.03
C SER A 213 8.03 8.36 3.91
N LEU A 214 7.82 7.64 5.03
CA LEU A 214 8.00 6.18 5.09
C LEU A 214 7.29 5.40 3.98
N GLY A 215 6.07 5.78 3.57
CA GLY A 215 5.40 5.11 2.44
C GLY A 215 6.15 5.24 1.10
N SER A 216 6.90 6.32 0.88
CA SER A 216 7.76 6.46 -0.30
C SER A 216 9.03 5.61 -0.20
N VAL A 217 9.56 5.43 1.02
CA VAL A 217 10.72 4.58 1.29
C VAL A 217 10.34 3.11 1.14
N GLU A 218 9.16 2.72 1.63
CA GLU A 218 8.59 1.39 1.46
C GLU A 218 8.49 1.00 -0.01
N ILE A 219 7.90 1.84 -0.86
CA ILE A 219 7.79 1.55 -2.30
C ILE A 219 9.18 1.39 -2.92
N TYR A 220 10.13 2.27 -2.58
CA TYR A 220 11.51 2.17 -3.07
C TYR A 220 12.14 0.81 -2.70
N LYS A 221 12.08 0.42 -1.42
CA LYS A 221 12.70 -0.81 -0.93
C LYS A 221 12.01 -2.08 -1.45
N LYS A 222 10.69 -2.04 -1.63
CA LYS A 222 9.94 -3.14 -2.27
C LYS A 222 10.30 -3.27 -3.75
N LEU A 223 10.48 -2.17 -4.49
CA LEU A 223 10.96 -2.21 -5.86
C LEU A 223 12.37 -2.79 -5.97
N GLU A 224 13.27 -2.38 -5.08
CA GLU A 224 14.62 -2.94 -4.98
C GLU A 224 14.57 -4.47 -4.78
N TRP A 225 13.73 -4.95 -3.87
CA TRP A 225 13.53 -6.38 -3.65
C TRP A 225 12.90 -7.09 -4.86
N CYS A 226 11.83 -6.54 -5.44
CA CYS A 226 11.15 -7.12 -6.60
C CYS A 226 12.10 -7.29 -7.80
N ILE A 227 12.90 -6.27 -8.12
CA ILE A 227 13.84 -6.34 -9.23
C ILE A 227 14.93 -7.38 -8.95
N ALA A 228 15.44 -7.43 -7.71
CA ALA A 228 16.47 -8.41 -7.33
C ALA A 228 15.96 -9.87 -7.26
N ASN A 229 14.64 -10.08 -7.34
CA ASN A 229 14.01 -11.41 -7.28
C ASN A 229 13.16 -11.70 -8.53
N ASP A 230 13.48 -11.04 -9.65
CA ASP A 230 12.89 -11.28 -10.97
C ASP A 230 11.36 -11.17 -11.02
N HIS A 231 10.78 -10.28 -10.21
CA HIS A 231 9.35 -9.96 -10.28
C HIS A 231 9.04 -9.19 -11.56
N LYS A 232 7.98 -9.59 -12.26
CA LYS A 232 7.44 -8.94 -13.45
C LYS A 232 6.79 -7.58 -13.12
N SER A 233 6.11 -7.50 -11.98
CA SER A 233 5.43 -6.27 -11.56
C SER A 233 5.20 -6.11 -10.07
N TYR A 234 4.98 -4.85 -9.66
CA TYR A 234 4.46 -4.46 -8.36
C TYR A 234 3.10 -3.76 -8.51
N GLU A 235 2.04 -4.46 -8.14
CA GLU A 235 0.64 -4.04 -8.23
C GLU A 235 0.22 -3.30 -6.95
N MET A 236 -0.33 -2.09 -7.12
CA MET A 236 -0.80 -1.25 -6.01
C MET A 236 -2.33 -1.28 -5.86
N GLY A 237 -3.04 -1.96 -6.76
CA GLY A 237 -4.48 -2.16 -6.75
C GLY A 237 -5.29 -0.91 -7.08
N MET A 238 -6.59 -1.03 -6.92
CA MET A 238 -7.58 0.00 -7.24
C MET A 238 -7.43 1.28 -6.40
N GLY A 239 -7.76 2.43 -6.99
CA GLY A 239 -7.98 3.68 -6.26
C GLY A 239 -7.07 4.83 -6.69
N ASP A 240 -7.67 5.98 -7.02
CA ASP A 240 -6.99 7.11 -7.64
C ASP A 240 -6.29 8.03 -6.62
N LEU A 241 -5.15 7.57 -6.09
CA LEU A 241 -4.29 8.31 -5.15
C LEU A 241 -3.11 8.95 -5.87
N SER A 242 -2.68 10.14 -5.43
CA SER A 242 -1.60 10.90 -6.09
C SER A 242 -0.29 10.12 -6.17
N TYR A 243 0.13 9.48 -5.08
CA TYR A 243 1.36 8.70 -5.07
C TYR A 243 1.29 7.51 -6.04
N LYS A 244 0.14 6.85 -6.20
CA LYS A 244 -0.02 5.77 -7.18
C LYS A 244 0.19 6.28 -8.60
N ARG A 245 -0.38 7.46 -8.94
CA ARG A 245 -0.14 8.12 -10.23
C ARG A 245 1.32 8.50 -10.42
N GLU A 246 2.00 8.95 -9.37
CA GLU A 246 3.42 9.31 -9.44
C GLU A 246 4.31 8.09 -9.64
N TRP A 247 4.10 7.02 -8.87
CA TRP A 247 4.92 5.82 -8.91
C TRP A 247 4.61 4.93 -10.11
N CYS A 248 3.36 4.62 -10.42
CA CYS A 248 3.03 3.61 -11.43
C CYS A 248 3.32 4.07 -12.86
N ASN A 249 4.01 3.22 -13.63
CA ASN A 249 4.21 3.39 -15.07
C ASN A 249 3.08 2.74 -15.90
N HIS A 250 2.24 1.91 -15.29
CA HIS A 250 1.04 1.35 -15.92
C HIS A 250 -0.21 1.71 -15.11
N ILE A 251 -1.13 2.44 -15.73
CA ILE A 251 -2.44 2.78 -15.15
C ILE A 251 -3.49 2.16 -16.06
N TYR A 252 -4.19 1.16 -15.57
CA TYR A 252 -5.06 0.32 -16.37
C TYR A 252 -6.53 0.44 -15.99
N ASN A 253 -7.39 0.02 -16.91
CA ASN A 253 -8.82 -0.10 -16.66
C ASN A 253 -9.16 -1.54 -16.30
N PHE A 254 -10.20 -1.69 -15.48
CA PHE A 254 -10.83 -2.98 -15.27
C PHE A 254 -11.95 -3.22 -16.27
N GLU A 255 -12.18 -4.49 -16.60
CA GLU A 255 -13.27 -4.96 -17.43
C GLU A 255 -14.19 -5.87 -16.61
N HIS A 256 -15.50 -5.72 -16.84
CA HIS A 256 -16.54 -6.64 -16.41
C HIS A 256 -17.03 -7.44 -17.62
N GLN A 257 -16.79 -8.75 -17.60
CA GLN A 257 -17.29 -9.71 -18.58
C GLN A 257 -18.58 -10.40 -18.11
N ILE A 258 -19.58 -10.42 -18.99
CA ILE A 258 -20.86 -11.11 -18.81
C ILE A 258 -20.90 -12.27 -19.81
N ILE A 259 -20.83 -13.48 -19.30
CA ILE A 259 -20.61 -14.70 -20.10
C ILE A 259 -21.84 -15.59 -19.98
N TYR A 260 -22.45 -15.95 -21.11
CA TYR A 260 -23.68 -16.73 -21.14
C TYR A 260 -23.84 -17.60 -22.40
N PRO A 261 -24.59 -18.71 -22.34
CA PRO A 261 -24.76 -19.63 -23.47
C PRO A 261 -25.40 -18.97 -24.69
N LYS A 262 -24.80 -19.19 -25.87
CA LYS A 262 -25.21 -18.61 -27.17
C LYS A 262 -26.54 -19.17 -27.67
N ALA A 263 -26.79 -20.47 -27.48
CA ALA A 263 -27.93 -21.16 -28.07
C ALA A 263 -29.27 -20.84 -27.38
N SER A 264 -29.25 -20.41 -26.12
CA SER A 264 -30.47 -20.17 -25.34
C SER A 264 -30.97 -18.74 -25.50
N PHE A 265 -32.20 -18.59 -25.99
CA PHE A 265 -32.89 -17.29 -26.12
C PHE A 265 -33.06 -16.60 -24.76
N VAL A 266 -33.44 -17.36 -23.73
CA VAL A 266 -33.55 -16.87 -22.36
C VAL A 266 -32.19 -16.35 -21.87
N SER A 267 -31.09 -17.03 -22.20
CA SER A 267 -29.74 -16.60 -21.84
C SER A 267 -29.37 -15.28 -22.50
N ARG A 268 -29.74 -15.09 -23.77
CA ARG A 268 -29.51 -13.82 -24.49
C ARG A 268 -30.25 -12.66 -23.84
N ILE A 269 -31.53 -12.82 -23.48
CA ILE A 269 -32.30 -11.77 -22.80
C ILE A 269 -31.64 -11.44 -21.45
N LYS A 270 -31.36 -12.45 -20.63
CA LYS A 270 -30.73 -12.25 -19.31
C LYS A 270 -29.36 -11.59 -19.41
N GLY A 271 -28.54 -12.00 -20.38
CA GLY A 271 -27.23 -11.39 -20.65
C GLY A 271 -27.33 -9.93 -21.07
N ASN A 272 -28.32 -9.57 -21.90
CA ASN A 272 -28.58 -8.17 -22.26
C ASN A 272 -29.05 -7.33 -21.07
N ILE A 273 -29.97 -7.85 -20.25
CA ILE A 273 -30.44 -7.15 -19.05
C ILE A 273 -29.28 -6.90 -18.08
N GLU A 274 -28.45 -7.92 -17.82
CA GLU A 274 -27.28 -7.74 -16.95
C GLU A 274 -26.27 -6.77 -17.56
N TYR A 275 -26.04 -6.82 -18.87
CA TYR A 275 -25.16 -5.86 -19.56
C TYR A 275 -25.63 -4.42 -19.38
N LEU A 276 -26.92 -4.17 -19.57
CA LEU A 276 -27.51 -2.85 -19.35
C LEU A 276 -27.41 -2.43 -17.88
N LYS A 277 -27.70 -3.35 -16.95
CA LYS A 277 -27.59 -3.11 -15.51
C LYS A 277 -26.17 -2.72 -15.10
N VAL A 278 -25.16 -3.46 -15.54
CA VAL A 278 -23.75 -3.20 -15.25
C VAL A 278 -23.30 -1.89 -15.90
N SER A 279 -23.64 -1.68 -17.18
CA SER A 279 -23.29 -0.44 -17.89
C SER A 279 -23.90 0.80 -17.22
N LEU A 280 -25.17 0.72 -16.81
CA LEU A 280 -25.84 1.79 -16.09
C LEU A 280 -25.22 2.00 -14.70
N LYS A 281 -24.88 0.91 -13.98
CA LYS A 281 -24.19 0.99 -12.69
C LYS A 281 -22.86 1.75 -12.83
N GLU A 282 -22.01 1.39 -13.78
CA GLU A 282 -20.71 2.06 -14.01
C GLU A 282 -20.88 3.53 -14.43
N TYR A 283 -21.89 3.82 -15.26
CA TYR A 283 -22.24 5.20 -15.63
C TYR A 283 -22.70 6.03 -14.42
N ILE A 284 -23.57 5.49 -13.57
CA ILE A 284 -24.02 6.14 -12.34
C ILE A 284 -22.84 6.34 -11.39
N PHE A 285 -21.99 5.33 -11.20
CA PHE A 285 -20.79 5.47 -10.36
C PHE A 285 -19.90 6.61 -10.83
N LYS A 286 -19.63 6.71 -12.14
CA LYS A 286 -18.84 7.81 -12.71
C LYS A 286 -19.42 9.18 -12.33
N ILE A 287 -20.73 9.38 -12.50
CA ILE A 287 -21.38 10.66 -12.18
C ILE A 287 -21.41 10.92 -10.68
N ALA A 288 -21.88 9.94 -9.90
CA ALA A 288 -22.06 10.05 -8.46
C ALA A 288 -20.71 10.24 -7.76
N TYR A 289 -19.68 9.50 -8.15
CA TYR A 289 -18.34 9.59 -7.57
C TYR A 289 -17.70 10.96 -7.82
N VAL A 290 -17.78 11.47 -9.06
CA VAL A 290 -17.26 12.82 -9.38
C VAL A 290 -17.97 13.88 -8.55
N ARG A 291 -19.32 13.83 -8.47
CA ARG A 291 -20.10 14.75 -7.64
C ARG A 291 -19.76 14.63 -6.15
N TYR A 292 -19.65 13.41 -5.64
CA TYR A 292 -19.28 13.14 -4.25
C TYR A 292 -17.88 13.68 -3.92
N LYS A 293 -16.89 13.46 -4.78
CA LYS A 293 -15.52 13.98 -4.59
C LYS A 293 -15.51 15.51 -4.56
N SER A 294 -16.23 16.16 -5.49
CA SER A 294 -16.40 17.62 -5.50
C SER A 294 -17.10 18.13 -4.25
N TYR A 295 -18.14 17.44 -3.77
CA TYR A 295 -18.86 17.79 -2.55
C TYR A 295 -18.00 17.63 -1.29
N LYS A 296 -17.32 16.48 -1.14
CA LYS A 296 -16.40 16.20 -0.02
C LYS A 296 -15.26 17.21 0.01
N ALA A 297 -14.70 17.59 -1.14
CA ALA A 297 -13.67 18.62 -1.23
C ALA A 297 -14.15 19.98 -0.72
N LYS A 298 -15.38 20.40 -1.06
CA LYS A 298 -15.99 21.65 -0.58
C LYS A 298 -16.32 21.64 0.90
N ARG A 299 -16.57 20.47 1.48
CA ARG A 299 -16.96 20.28 2.88
C ARG A 299 -15.85 19.78 3.79
N LYS A 300 -14.62 19.67 3.29
CA LYS A 300 -13.46 19.32 4.11
C LYS A 300 -13.15 20.50 5.03
N LYS A 301 -13.95 20.67 6.08
CA LYS A 301 -13.57 21.43 7.26
C LYS A 301 -12.39 20.67 7.87
N SER A 302 -11.26 21.33 8.03
CA SER A 302 -10.24 20.85 8.96
C SER A 302 -10.87 20.94 10.35
N GLU A 303 -11.48 19.86 10.83
CA GLU A 303 -11.55 19.71 12.27
C GLU A 303 -10.10 19.70 12.75
N PRO A 304 -9.73 20.56 13.71
CA PRO A 304 -8.38 20.54 14.23
C PRO A 304 -8.17 19.14 14.78
N ASN A 305 -7.24 18.40 14.18
CA ASN A 305 -6.67 17.25 14.87
C ASN A 305 -6.26 17.74 16.25
N GLN A 306 -6.45 16.90 17.28
CA GLN A 306 -5.86 17.11 18.60
C GLN A 306 -4.33 16.95 18.55
N GLU A 307 -3.67 17.53 17.55
CA GLU A 307 -2.23 17.68 17.54
C GLU A 307 -1.87 18.71 18.60
N ILE A 308 -0.95 18.31 19.47
CA ILE A 308 -0.37 19.20 20.47
C ILE A 308 0.18 20.41 19.74
N LYS A 309 -0.24 21.60 20.14
CA LYS A 309 0.29 22.83 19.62
C LYS A 309 1.62 23.13 20.30
N TYR A 310 2.61 23.49 19.51
CA TYR A 310 3.93 23.82 20.00
C TYR A 310 4.60 24.82 19.06
N SER A 311 5.49 25.61 19.62
CA SER A 311 6.42 26.45 18.87
C SER A 311 7.81 25.83 18.88
N VAL A 312 8.54 26.04 17.78
CA VAL A 312 9.91 25.57 17.60
C VAL A 312 10.80 26.76 17.27
N SER A 313 11.89 26.88 18.02
CA SER A 313 12.96 27.84 17.70
C SER A 313 13.73 27.44 16.45
N LYS A 314 14.59 28.35 15.95
CA LYS A 314 15.50 28.02 14.86
C LYS A 314 16.51 26.99 15.33
N ILE A 315 16.96 26.15 14.40
CA ILE A 315 18.06 25.23 14.67
C ILE A 315 19.36 26.04 14.72
N GLU A 316 20.08 25.93 15.82
CA GLU A 316 21.31 26.65 16.09
C GLU A 316 22.45 25.69 16.36
N ALA A 317 23.69 26.17 16.29
CA ALA A 317 24.85 25.39 16.73
C ALA A 317 24.72 25.11 18.22
N VAL A 318 25.20 23.95 18.67
CA VAL A 318 25.15 23.60 20.10
C VAL A 318 25.93 24.61 20.92
N GLN A 319 25.22 25.34 21.77
CA GLN A 319 25.75 26.26 22.79
C GLN A 319 25.07 25.98 24.12
N PHE A 320 24.98 24.70 24.48
CA PHE A 320 24.31 24.26 25.69
C PHE A 320 25.32 23.71 26.69
N SER A 321 25.43 24.38 27.83
CA SER A 321 26.34 24.02 28.92
C SER A 321 25.61 23.66 30.21
N GLU A 322 24.29 23.61 30.19
CA GLU A 322 23.48 23.44 31.40
C GLU A 322 23.18 21.97 31.69
N GLU A 323 23.18 21.58 32.96
CA GLU A 323 22.82 20.22 33.38
C GLU A 323 21.33 20.14 33.70
N TYR A 324 20.51 20.08 32.67
CA TYR A 324 19.08 19.85 32.83
C TYR A 324 18.74 18.36 32.95
N PRO A 325 17.56 18.03 33.53
CA PRO A 325 17.07 16.65 33.53
C PRO A 325 16.88 16.12 32.11
N VAL A 326 17.50 14.98 31.81
CA VAL A 326 17.32 14.25 30.55
C VAL A 326 15.95 13.58 30.55
N VAL A 327 15.23 13.73 29.44
CA VAL A 327 13.93 13.13 29.19
C VAL A 327 14.06 12.03 28.16
N ASP A 328 13.57 10.83 28.50
CA ASP A 328 13.37 9.77 27.52
C ASP A 328 12.04 10.00 26.78
N TYR A 329 12.15 10.49 25.56
CA TYR A 329 11.02 10.76 24.67
C TYR A 329 10.34 9.48 24.15
N ASN A 330 10.86 8.29 24.44
CA ASN A 330 10.18 7.01 24.12
C ASN A 330 9.30 6.50 25.27
N ASN A 331 9.40 7.09 26.46
CA ASN A 331 8.51 6.78 27.58
C ASN A 331 7.09 7.31 27.29
N GLU A 332 6.05 6.58 27.70
CA GLU A 332 4.63 6.98 27.56
C GLU A 332 4.37 8.43 27.98
N LYS A 333 4.99 8.88 29.09
CA LYS A 333 4.83 10.25 29.61
C LYS A 333 5.29 11.33 28.62
N TYR A 334 6.29 11.03 27.80
CA TYR A 334 6.95 11.98 26.90
C TYR A 334 6.88 11.58 25.43
N ALA A 335 6.09 10.56 25.09
CA ALA A 335 5.95 10.02 23.73
C ALA A 335 5.52 11.08 22.70
N PHE A 336 4.83 12.14 23.15
CA PHE A 336 4.46 13.28 22.30
C PHE A 336 5.67 14.03 21.71
N LEU A 337 6.85 13.91 22.31
CA LEU A 337 8.09 14.53 21.81
C LEU A 337 8.70 13.75 20.64
N ARG A 338 8.38 12.45 20.45
CA ARG A 338 9.00 11.60 19.40
C ARG A 338 8.96 12.25 18.03
N LYS A 339 7.78 12.68 17.60
CA LYS A 339 7.61 13.34 16.31
C LYS A 339 8.45 14.61 16.20
N MET A 340 8.55 15.41 17.27
CA MET A 340 9.31 16.65 17.26
C MET A 340 10.82 16.39 17.18
N VAL A 341 11.31 15.37 17.90
CA VAL A 341 12.68 14.88 17.82
C VAL A 341 13.01 14.38 16.41
N PHE A 342 12.14 13.58 15.81
CA PHE A 342 12.35 13.07 14.45
C PHE A 342 12.31 14.21 13.42
N ASP A 343 11.44 15.20 13.63
CA ASP A 343 11.36 16.39 12.79
C ASP A 343 12.63 17.26 12.86
N PHE A 344 13.28 17.32 14.03
CA PHE A 344 14.61 17.89 14.24
C PHE A 344 15.67 17.08 13.49
N LEU A 345 15.73 15.76 13.69
CA LEU A 345 16.70 14.86 13.03
C LEU A 345 16.69 15.01 11.51
N TYR A 346 15.51 15.09 10.90
CA TYR A 346 15.37 15.28 9.45
C TYR A 346 16.08 16.55 8.93
N SER A 347 16.05 17.61 9.74
CA SER A 347 16.59 18.93 9.43
C SER A 347 18.06 19.05 9.83
N ALA A 348 18.43 18.45 10.97
CA ALA A 348 19.78 18.43 11.51
C ALA A 348 20.71 17.50 10.72
N ILE A 349 20.17 16.39 10.18
CA ILE A 349 20.90 15.32 9.50
C ILE A 349 21.91 14.67 10.45
N GLU A 350 21.40 14.27 11.62
CA GLU A 350 22.18 13.61 12.66
C GLU A 350 21.54 12.28 13.01
N ASN A 351 22.30 11.37 13.61
CA ASN A 351 21.78 10.09 14.05
C ASN A 351 21.02 10.24 15.37
N VAL A 352 19.94 9.47 15.54
CA VAL A 352 19.13 9.43 16.75
C VAL A 352 19.95 9.08 18.00
N SER A 353 21.03 8.30 17.86
CA SER A 353 21.95 7.95 18.96
C SER A 353 22.67 9.16 19.56
N ASP A 354 22.83 10.22 18.77
CA ASP A 354 23.53 11.44 19.18
C ASP A 354 22.58 12.48 19.80
N VAL A 355 21.28 12.18 19.88
CA VAL A 355 20.27 13.12 20.36
C VAL A 355 19.87 12.87 21.80
N LYS A 356 19.90 13.94 22.58
CA LYS A 356 19.34 14.01 23.93
C LYS A 356 18.24 15.07 23.99
N VAL A 357 17.26 14.82 24.84
CA VAL A 357 16.19 15.78 25.12
C VAL A 357 16.27 16.17 26.58
N PHE A 358 16.20 17.48 26.84
CA PHE A 358 16.26 18.05 28.18
C PHE A 358 14.97 18.80 28.47
N GLN A 359 14.47 18.69 29.71
CA GLN A 359 13.38 19.54 30.18
C GLN A 359 13.96 20.83 30.76
N ILE A 360 13.48 21.99 30.32
CA ILE A 360 13.92 23.30 30.83
C ILE A 360 13.12 23.60 32.11
N PRO A 361 13.72 23.60 33.32
CA PRO A 361 12.96 23.74 34.57
C PRO A 361 12.34 25.14 34.75
N GLU A 362 13.05 26.16 34.28
CA GLU A 362 12.70 27.57 34.42
C GLU A 362 11.54 27.99 33.50
N GLU A 363 11.20 27.14 32.52
CA GLU A 363 10.16 27.39 31.54
C GLU A 363 9.15 26.24 31.50
N GLN A 364 7.93 26.52 31.94
CA GLN A 364 6.88 25.50 31.89
C GLN A 364 6.67 25.00 30.46
N LYS A 365 6.65 23.67 30.32
CA LYS A 365 6.42 22.97 29.05
C LYS A 365 7.45 23.27 27.94
N SER A 366 8.66 23.69 28.29
CA SER A 366 9.77 23.84 27.33
C SER A 366 10.74 22.67 27.38
N PHE A 367 11.23 22.27 26.21
CA PHE A 367 12.18 21.18 26.01
C PHE A 367 13.29 21.62 25.07
N MET A 368 14.51 21.13 25.31
CA MET A 368 15.65 21.33 24.43
C MET A 368 16.03 20.01 23.77
N ILE A 369 16.00 19.95 22.45
CA ILE A 369 16.56 18.85 21.68
C ILE A 369 18.00 19.23 21.32
N ILE A 370 18.94 18.36 21.66
CA ILE A 370 20.36 18.58 21.43
C ILE A 370 20.92 17.35 20.72
N GLY A 371 21.43 17.57 19.52
CA GLY A 371 22.20 16.58 18.81
C GLY A 371 23.71 16.81 18.94
N LYS A 372 24.48 16.21 18.04
CA LYS A 372 25.94 16.30 17.99
C LYS A 372 26.42 17.73 17.69
N SER A 373 25.79 18.41 16.74
CA SER A 373 26.24 19.73 16.27
C SER A 373 25.16 20.80 16.30
N LYS A 374 23.90 20.38 16.42
CA LYS A 374 22.74 21.27 16.38
C LYS A 374 21.87 21.13 17.62
N MET A 375 21.19 22.20 17.98
CA MET A 375 20.16 22.20 19.03
C MET A 375 18.90 22.93 18.56
N GLN A 376 17.78 22.60 19.20
CA GLN A 376 16.49 23.24 18.95
C GLN A 376 15.62 23.20 20.21
N LYS A 377 15.13 24.36 20.61
CA LYS A 377 14.13 24.50 21.67
C LYS A 377 12.71 24.32 21.13
N ILE A 378 11.89 23.62 21.90
CA ILE A 378 10.45 23.40 21.72
C ILE A 378 9.74 23.99 22.94
N THR A 379 8.61 24.66 22.72
CA THR A 379 7.72 25.12 23.78
C THR A 379 6.29 24.72 23.45
N LEU A 380 5.64 23.94 24.32
CA LEU A 380 4.24 23.54 24.12
C LEU A 380 3.30 24.69 24.47
N GLU A 381 2.18 24.80 23.75
CA GLU A 381 1.14 25.81 24.01
C GLU A 381 0.15 25.40 25.12
#